data_AF-A0A0P0X7M6-F1
#
_entry.id   AF-A0A0P0X7M6-F1
#
_cell.length_a   1.000
_cell.length_b   1.000
_cell.length_c   1.000
_cell.angle_alpha   90.00
_cell.angle_beta   90.00
_cell.angle_gamma   90.00
#
_symmetry.space_group_name_H-M   'P 1'
#
loop_
_entity.id
_entity.type
_entity.pdbx_description
1 polymer ?
#
loop_
_entity_poly.entity_id
_entity_poly.type
_entity_poly.pdbx_seq_one_letter_code
_entity_poly.pdbx_strand_id
1 'polypeptide(L)'
;MGHLHRCVKETLRLHPPSLMLLRHARRSFVVRARGSGDAEYEVPAGHTVASPMVIHNALPHVYEDAGSFDPGRFGPAREEYRAYAADHAYTVFGGGRHACVGEALSR
;
A
#
# COMPACT_ATOMS: atom_id res chain seq x y z
N MET A 1 -16.08 3.40 10.13
CA MET A 1 -15.45 2.06 10.20
C MET A 1 -15.49 1.54 11.63
N GLY A 2 -16.18 0.41 11.88
CA GLY A 2 -16.27 -0.19 13.22
C GLY A 2 -14.95 -0.82 13.69
N HIS A 3 -14.83 -1.14 14.99
CA HIS A 3 -13.58 -1.69 15.56
C HIS A 3 -13.17 -3.02 14.91
N LEU A 4 -14.11 -3.96 14.75
CA LEU A 4 -13.85 -5.25 14.08
C LEU A 4 -13.29 -5.05 12.66
N HIS A 5 -13.90 -4.17 11.86
CA HIS A 5 -13.41 -3.86 10.52
C HIS A 5 -11.98 -3.29 10.59
N ARG A 6 -11.66 -2.40 11.54
CA ARG A 6 -10.28 -1.93 11.73
C ARG A 6 -9.30 -3.06 12.06
N CYS A 7 -9.70 -4.03 12.89
CA CYS A 7 -8.87 -5.20 13.18
C CYS A 7 -8.62 -6.04 11.94
N VAL A 8 -9.65 -6.26 11.10
CA VAL A 8 -9.49 -6.98 9.83
C VAL A 8 -8.51 -6.26 8.91
N LYS A 9 -8.62 -4.92 8.77
CA LYS A 9 -7.67 -4.15 7.95
C LYS A 9 -6.24 -4.23 8.48
N GLU A 10 -6.06 -4.20 9.79
CA GLU A 10 -4.73 -4.30 10.39
C GLU A 10 -4.11 -5.69 10.21
N THR A 11 -4.91 -6.74 10.37
CA THR A 11 -4.48 -8.12 10.05
C THR A 11 -4.03 -8.23 8.60
N LEU A 12 -4.80 -7.68 7.67
CA LEU A 12 -4.48 -7.69 6.24
C LEU A 12 -3.25 -6.83 5.90
N ARG A 13 -3.02 -5.71 6.60
CA ARG A 13 -1.80 -4.90 6.43
C ARG A 13 -0.56 -5.69 6.85
N LEU A 14 -0.59 -6.30 8.04
CA LEU A 14 0.57 -7.02 8.58
C LEU A 14 0.79 -8.39 7.91
N HIS A 15 -0.29 -9.04 7.49
CA HIS A 15 -0.27 -10.38 6.92
C HIS A 15 -1.02 -10.40 5.58
N PRO A 16 -0.53 -9.68 4.56
CA PRO A 16 -1.20 -9.62 3.28
C PRO A 16 -1.15 -11.02 2.63
N PRO A 17 -2.28 -11.57 2.13
CA PRO A 17 -2.30 -12.88 1.47
C PRO A 17 -1.45 -12.94 0.21
N SER A 18 -1.28 -11.80 -0.45
CA SER A 18 -0.42 -11.64 -1.62
C SER A 18 0.81 -10.81 -1.23
N LEU A 19 2.00 -11.26 -1.61
CA LEU A 19 3.26 -10.63 -1.19
C LEU A 19 3.63 -9.41 -2.04
N MET A 20 3.24 -9.42 -3.31
CA MET A 20 3.62 -8.38 -4.28
C MET A 20 2.53 -8.17 -5.34
N LEU A 21 2.45 -6.94 -5.84
CA LEU A 21 1.65 -6.57 -7.01
C LEU A 21 2.57 -6.44 -8.22
N LEU A 22 2.25 -7.13 -9.30
CA LEU A 22 2.92 -6.95 -10.58
C LEU A 22 2.17 -5.94 -11.44
N ARG A 23 2.91 -5.05 -12.10
CA ARG A 23 2.38 -4.04 -13.02
C ARG A 23 3.23 -4.02 -14.28
N HIS A 24 2.59 -3.71 -15.41
CA HIS A 24 3.28 -3.54 -16.68
C HIS A 24 3.35 -2.06 -17.05
N ALA A 25 4.56 -1.55 -17.31
CA ALA A 25 4.80 -0.17 -17.68
C ALA A 25 4.31 0.09 -19.11
N ARG A 26 3.11 0.65 -19.28
CA ARG A 26 2.55 0.95 -20.61
C ARG A 26 3.23 2.12 -21.33
N ARG A 27 3.97 2.94 -20.59
CA ARG A 27 4.77 4.07 -21.07
C ARG A 27 5.99 4.18 -20.17
N SER A 28 7.07 4.78 -20.67
CA SER A 28 8.19 5.15 -19.83
C SER A 28 7.77 6.21 -18.82
N PHE A 29 8.27 6.13 -17.60
CA PHE A 29 8.07 7.13 -16.55
C PHE A 29 9.26 7.15 -15.61
N VAL A 30 9.42 8.27 -14.89
CA VAL A 30 10.47 8.44 -13.90
C VAL A 30 9.86 8.34 -12.50
N VAL A 31 10.55 7.62 -11.61
CA VAL A 31 10.23 7.58 -10.18
C VAL A 31 11.38 8.18 -9.38
N ARG A 32 11.05 9.01 -8.39
CA ARG A 32 12.03 9.57 -7.46
C ARG A 32 12.09 8.73 -6.20
N ALA A 33 13.26 8.25 -5.83
CA ALA A 33 13.44 7.52 -4.58
C ALA A 33 13.53 8.48 -3.40
N ARG A 34 12.75 8.17 -2.36
CA ARG A 34 12.78 8.93 -1.10
C ARG A 34 14.01 8.50 -0.29
N GLY A 35 14.81 9.46 0.15
CA GLY A 35 15.92 9.25 1.09
C GLY A 35 17.28 8.95 0.45
N SER A 36 17.36 8.71 -0.85
CA SER A 36 18.63 8.52 -1.58
C SER A 36 19.09 9.79 -2.31
N GLY A 37 19.00 10.95 -1.64
CA GLY A 37 19.39 12.23 -2.22
C GLY A 37 18.59 12.62 -3.48
N ASP A 38 17.29 12.31 -3.50
CA ASP A 38 16.38 12.59 -4.63
C ASP A 38 16.79 11.94 -5.96
N ALA A 39 17.48 10.78 -5.90
CA ALA A 39 17.78 9.99 -7.09
C ALA A 39 16.51 9.65 -7.89
N GLU A 40 16.61 9.80 -9.21
CA GLU A 40 15.56 9.48 -10.17
C GLU A 40 15.91 8.19 -10.91
N TYR A 41 14.89 7.34 -11.11
CA TYR A 41 14.99 6.08 -11.82
C TYR A 41 13.97 6.08 -12.96
N GLU A 42 14.45 5.84 -14.18
CA GLU A 42 13.57 5.60 -15.30
C GLU A 42 13.05 4.14 -15.26
N VAL A 43 11.74 3.99 -15.43
CA VAL A 43 11.10 2.72 -15.73
C VAL A 43 10.69 2.75 -17.20
N PRO A 44 11.42 2.07 -18.10
CA PRO A 44 11.08 2.10 -19.52
C PRO A 44 9.78 1.35 -19.83
N ALA A 45 9.09 1.76 -20.88
CA ALA A 45 7.92 1.06 -21.39
C ALA A 45 8.22 -0.44 -21.66
N GLY A 46 7.25 -1.30 -21.39
CA GLY A 46 7.36 -2.75 -21.57
C GLY A 46 7.88 -3.51 -20.34
N HIS A 47 8.48 -2.83 -19.36
CA HIS A 47 8.99 -3.50 -18.17
C HIS A 47 7.88 -3.92 -17.20
N THR A 48 8.15 -5.02 -16.50
CA THR A 48 7.36 -5.45 -15.34
C THR A 48 7.92 -4.78 -14.09
N VAL A 49 7.05 -4.07 -13.38
CA VAL A 49 7.35 -3.45 -12.09
C VAL A 49 6.72 -4.28 -10.98
N ALA A 50 7.53 -4.62 -9.98
CA ALA A 50 7.10 -5.29 -8.77
C ALA A 50 6.88 -4.27 -7.64
N SER A 51 5.69 -4.26 -7.05
CA SER A 51 5.33 -3.47 -5.88
C SER A 51 5.19 -4.41 -4.67
N PRO A 52 6.23 -4.53 -3.83
CA PRO A 52 6.23 -5.44 -2.67
C PRO A 52 5.33 -4.92 -1.54
N MET A 53 4.13 -5.49 -1.41
CA MET A 53 3.16 -5.07 -0.38
C MET A 53 3.70 -5.23 1.04
N VAL A 54 4.44 -6.31 1.31
CA VAL A 54 5.06 -6.54 2.63
C VAL A 54 6.02 -5.43 3.05
N ILE A 55 6.67 -4.78 2.07
CA ILE A 55 7.55 -3.63 2.33
C ILE A 55 6.71 -2.36 2.47
N HIS A 56 5.77 -2.13 1.54
CA HIS A 56 4.91 -0.94 1.56
C HIS A 56 4.10 -0.82 2.85
N ASN A 57 3.59 -1.94 3.35
CA ASN A 57 2.82 -2.03 4.58
C ASN A 57 3.66 -1.78 5.84
N ALA A 58 4.99 -1.81 5.73
CA ALA A 58 5.94 -1.59 6.82
C ALA A 58 6.65 -0.23 6.74
N LEU A 59 6.28 0.65 5.80
CA LEU A 59 6.94 1.94 5.63
C LEU A 59 6.67 2.86 6.85
N PRO A 60 7.70 3.25 7.63
CA PRO A 60 7.51 3.99 8.88
C PRO A 60 7.01 5.43 8.69
N HIS A 61 7.12 5.96 7.47
CA HIS A 61 6.57 7.27 7.11
C HIS A 61 5.10 7.20 6.64
N VAL A 62 4.53 6.00 6.54
CA VAL A 62 3.12 5.74 6.25
C VAL A 62 2.43 5.24 7.52
N TYR A 63 3.04 4.24 8.16
CA TYR A 63 2.50 3.58 9.34
C TYR A 63 3.39 3.82 10.54
N GLU A 64 2.85 4.50 11.56
CA GLU A 64 3.56 4.70 12.82
C GLU A 64 3.70 3.36 13.56
N ASP A 65 4.89 3.06 14.07
CA ASP A 65 5.18 1.77 14.71
C ASP A 65 4.67 0.58 13.87
N ALA A 66 5.12 0.52 12.61
CA ALA A 66 4.52 -0.34 11.58
C ALA A 66 4.55 -1.84 11.90
N GLY A 67 5.44 -2.29 12.81
CA GLY A 67 5.53 -3.68 13.27
C GLY A 67 4.47 -4.07 14.30
N SER A 68 3.84 -3.09 14.95
CA SER A 68 2.83 -3.35 15.98
C SER A 68 1.44 -3.52 15.36
N PHE A 69 0.69 -4.47 15.93
CA PHE A 69 -0.73 -4.65 15.64
C PHE A 69 -1.53 -3.55 16.34
N ASP A 70 -1.96 -2.55 15.57
CA ASP A 70 -2.69 -1.40 16.08
C ASP A 70 -3.89 -1.03 15.18
N PRO A 71 -5.09 -1.57 15.46
CA PRO A 71 -6.29 -1.22 14.72
C PRO A 71 -6.68 0.26 14.82
N GLY A 72 -6.19 0.99 15.82
CA GLY A 72 -6.47 2.41 15.98
C GLY A 72 -5.98 3.26 14.81
N ARG A 73 -5.00 2.77 14.03
CA ARG A 73 -4.45 3.48 12.86
C ARG A 73 -5.44 3.70 11.72
N PHE A 74 -6.45 2.85 11.63
CA PHE A 74 -7.57 3.02 10.69
C PHE A 74 -8.74 3.82 11.27
N GLY A 75 -8.60 4.31 12.50
CA GLY A 75 -9.60 5.15 13.15
C GLY A 75 -9.60 6.58 12.60
N PRO A 76 -10.68 7.34 12.82
CA PRO A 76 -10.84 8.70 12.29
C PRO A 76 -9.77 9.69 12.81
N ALA A 77 -9.11 9.39 13.93
CA ALA A 77 -8.08 10.25 14.50
C ALA A 77 -6.73 10.16 13.76
N ARG A 78 -6.46 9.05 13.06
CA ARG A 78 -5.16 8.79 12.42
C ARG A 78 -5.26 8.56 10.93
N GLU A 79 -6.25 7.79 10.50
CA GLU A 79 -6.50 7.46 9.09
C GLU A 79 -5.22 7.15 8.29
N GLU A 80 -4.27 6.40 8.85
CA GLU A 80 -2.94 6.20 8.23
C GLU A 80 -3.02 5.53 6.86
N TYR A 81 -4.10 4.78 6.61
CA TYR A 81 -4.41 4.22 5.29
C TYR A 81 -4.70 5.25 4.19
N ARG A 82 -4.97 6.50 4.59
CA ARG A 82 -5.13 7.69 3.74
C ARG A 82 -3.91 8.60 3.78
N ALA A 83 -2.90 8.28 4.60
CA ALA A 83 -1.63 8.99 4.52
C ALA A 83 -1.18 8.90 3.06
N TYR A 84 -0.86 10.05 2.49
CA TYR A 84 -0.64 10.29 1.06
C TYR A 84 -1.92 10.41 0.22
N ALA A 85 -2.02 11.56 -0.46
CA ALA A 85 -3.14 12.04 -1.27
C ALA A 85 -3.64 11.09 -2.40
N ALA A 86 -3.02 9.93 -2.56
CA ALA A 86 -3.32 8.99 -3.64
C ALA A 86 -4.17 7.79 -3.21
N ASP A 87 -4.61 7.67 -1.94
CA ASP A 87 -5.38 6.48 -1.46
C ASP A 87 -4.67 5.14 -1.81
N HIS A 88 -3.34 5.15 -1.92
CA HIS A 88 -2.52 4.01 -2.34
C HIS A 88 -1.57 3.52 -1.23
N ALA A 89 -1.70 4.02 -0.01
CA ALA A 89 -0.97 3.49 1.15
C ALA A 89 -1.46 2.09 1.52
N TYR A 90 -2.77 1.83 1.40
CA TYR A 90 -3.39 0.55 1.72
C TYR A 90 -3.82 -0.19 0.46
N THR A 91 -2.95 -1.07 -0.04
CA THR A 91 -3.10 -1.77 -1.34
C THR A 91 -3.23 -3.29 -1.19
N VAL A 92 -3.73 -3.79 -0.05
CA VAL A 92 -3.82 -5.25 0.18
C VAL A 92 -4.73 -5.97 -0.83
N PHE A 93 -5.72 -5.27 -1.37
CA PHE A 93 -6.58 -5.76 -2.44
C PHE A 93 -6.09 -5.30 -3.83
N GLY A 94 -4.85 -4.84 -3.94
CA GLY A 94 -4.35 -4.22 -5.16
C GLY A 94 -4.85 -2.79 -5.34
N GLY A 95 -5.22 -2.46 -6.58
CA GLY A 95 -5.68 -1.12 -6.95
C GLY A 95 -5.85 -0.98 -8.46
N GLY A 96 -6.71 -0.06 -8.88
CA GLY A 96 -7.05 0.17 -10.29
C GLY A 96 -7.92 -0.95 -10.89
N ARG A 97 -7.78 -1.20 -12.19
CA ARG A 97 -8.63 -2.15 -12.96
C ARG A 97 -8.52 -3.62 -12.55
N HIS A 98 -7.50 -3.98 -11.77
CA HIS A 98 -7.25 -5.34 -11.31
C HIS A 98 -7.28 -5.43 -9.78
N ALA A 99 -7.98 -4.51 -9.11
CA ALA A 99 -8.26 -4.65 -7.69
C ALA A 99 -9.04 -5.94 -7.45
N CYS A 100 -8.71 -6.64 -6.37
CA CYS A 100 -9.36 -7.86 -5.94
C CYS A 100 -10.83 -7.57 -5.63
N VAL A 101 -11.73 -8.39 -6.18
CA VAL A 101 -13.18 -8.29 -5.93
C VAL A 101 -13.53 -8.44 -4.44
N GLY A 102 -12.66 -9.08 -3.65
CA GLY A 102 -12.79 -9.23 -2.21
C GLY A 102 -12.68 -7.92 -1.44
N GLU A 103 -12.21 -6.82 -2.06
CA GLU A 103 -12.20 -5.51 -1.41
C GLU A 103 -13.60 -5.09 -0.96
N ALA A 104 -14.61 -5.32 -1.81
CA ALA A 104 -16.00 -4.99 -1.51
C ALA A 104 -16.53 -5.78 -0.29
N LEU A 105 -16.02 -6.99 -0.06
CA LEU A 105 -16.38 -7.82 1.10
C LEU A 105 -15.71 -7.36 2.39
N SER A 106 -14.71 -6.48 2.29
CA SER A 106 -13.96 -5.96 3.43
C SER A 106 -14.39 -4.56 3.86
N ARG A 107 -15.31 -3.90 3.15
CA ARG A 107 -15.79 -2.53 3.42
C ARG A 107 -16.89 -2.52 4.48
#